data_AF-A0A1A9VZD0-F1
#
_entry.id   AF-A0A1A9VZD0-F1
#
_cell.length_a   1.000
_cell.length_b   1.000
_cell.length_c   1.000
_cell.angle_alpha   90.00
_cell.angle_beta   90.00
_cell.angle_gamma   90.00
#
_symmetry.space_group_name_H-M   'P 1'
#
loop_
_entity.id
_entity.type
_entity.pdbx_description
1 polymer ?
#
loop_
_entity_poly.entity_id
_entity_poly.type
_entity_poly.pdbx_seq_one_letter_code
_entity_poly.pdbx_strand_id
1 'polypeptide(L)'
;MEQSFFNIGQKIPFFSVKEYLNDQSPIPEDIIAPRILTKRGLLVLGGSPKIGKSDFLISWLIHMAAGVSFLSMTPSRPMKIFYMQTEIEYEYMKERLQQLTFDQELLDIAANNLIITPRVQLSFSSEEIDEIKSTVKERFKPDIIAIDPLRNIFNSSEYGNENDNSAMLFFLQKTLERLRNIINPDASIILTHHTKKLSKKMLEEDPFQGLSGAGSLHGFYSTGMVMFAHDEESTVRQIVFELRNDNMLSDFLTDFNNAKLQSSLIPKGTIVKVKMGIKPGDYENWFTKSYAIGSIYLNAEFTVTEGQYAKRKIFQVIGIKSGKASVEGEDTWGESGRSMLRSILESARNIHAHDTSEKAVIARKINSIADFNGVEFTAKVGIEADSRYGDRNRIATVVTPEQNNGIESDWLPF
;
A
#
# COMPACT_ATOMS: atom_id res chain seq x y z
N MET A 1 -14.00 29.55 -15.81
CA MET A 1 -14.84 30.34 -14.90
C MET A 1 -14.61 29.79 -13.49
N GLU A 2 -14.11 30.56 -12.52
CA GLU A 2 -13.95 30.06 -11.14
C GLU A 2 -15.32 29.65 -10.58
N GLN A 3 -15.47 28.38 -10.18
CA GLN A 3 -16.70 27.86 -9.59
C GLN A 3 -16.87 28.39 -8.16
N SER A 4 -17.22 29.66 -8.02
CA SER A 4 -17.62 30.25 -6.74
C SER A 4 -18.93 29.60 -6.28
N PHE A 5 -18.97 29.11 -5.04
CA PHE A 5 -20.18 28.52 -4.47
C PHE A 5 -21.28 29.57 -4.26
N PHE A 6 -22.52 29.26 -4.64
CA PHE A 6 -23.66 30.17 -4.52
C PHE A 6 -24.36 29.94 -3.18
N ASN A 7 -24.18 30.87 -2.24
CA ASN A 7 -24.98 30.89 -1.01
C ASN A 7 -26.42 31.35 -1.31
N ILE A 8 -27.37 30.92 -0.47
CA ILE A 8 -28.79 31.33 -0.51
C ILE A 8 -28.85 32.87 -0.42
N GLY A 9 -28.99 33.53 -1.57
CA GLY A 9 -28.89 34.99 -1.71
C GLY A 9 -28.19 35.45 -2.99
N GLN A 10 -27.34 34.61 -3.58
CA GLN A 10 -26.79 34.83 -4.93
C GLN A 10 -27.63 34.09 -5.97
N LYS A 11 -27.79 34.68 -7.17
CA LYS A 11 -28.46 34.01 -8.28
C LYS A 11 -27.73 32.69 -8.57
N ILE A 12 -28.46 31.57 -8.49
CA ILE A 12 -27.95 30.27 -8.89
C ILE A 12 -27.69 30.35 -10.41
N PRO A 13 -26.46 30.19 -10.90
CA PRO A 13 -26.22 30.17 -12.32
C PRO A 13 -26.81 28.89 -12.88
N PHE A 14 -27.35 29.00 -14.08
CA PHE A 14 -27.82 27.87 -14.84
C PHE A 14 -27.04 27.85 -16.15
N PHE A 15 -26.54 26.68 -16.51
CA PHE A 15 -25.83 26.46 -17.76
C PHE A 15 -26.60 25.41 -18.54
N SER A 16 -26.80 25.66 -19.82
CA SER A 16 -27.32 24.69 -20.77
C SER A 16 -26.32 23.55 -20.97
N VAL A 17 -26.81 22.39 -21.38
CA VAL A 17 -25.96 21.25 -21.77
C VAL A 17 -24.92 21.66 -22.83
N LYS A 18 -25.31 22.54 -23.77
CA LYS A 18 -24.41 23.07 -24.80
C LYS A 18 -23.27 23.90 -24.22
N GLU A 19 -23.52 24.69 -23.18
CA GLU A 19 -22.47 25.45 -22.49
C GLU A 19 -21.49 24.50 -21.79
N TYR A 20 -21.97 23.45 -21.13
CA TYR A 20 -21.09 22.42 -20.54
C TYR A 20 -20.22 21.71 -21.59
N LEU A 21 -20.79 21.30 -22.72
CA LEU A 21 -20.06 20.59 -23.77
C LEU A 21 -19.03 21.47 -24.50
N ASN A 22 -19.29 22.78 -24.57
CA ASN A 22 -18.39 23.75 -25.20
C ASN A 22 -17.32 24.29 -24.24
N ASP A 23 -17.43 24.04 -22.94
CA ASP A 23 -16.43 24.49 -21.97
C ASP A 23 -15.14 23.66 -22.11
N GLN A 24 -14.07 24.34 -22.52
CA GLN A 24 -12.72 23.76 -22.66
C GLN A 24 -11.81 24.17 -21.49
N SER A 25 -12.38 24.74 -20.41
CA SER A 25 -11.63 25.08 -19.21
C SER A 25 -10.97 23.80 -18.65
N PRO A 26 -9.71 23.88 -18.19
CA PRO A 26 -9.06 22.72 -17.59
C PRO A 26 -9.80 22.31 -16.31
N ILE A 27 -9.80 20.99 -16.03
CA ILE A 27 -10.29 20.47 -14.76
C ILE A 27 -9.44 21.10 -13.64
N PRO A 28 -10.06 21.58 -12.54
CA PRO A 28 -9.30 22.10 -11.41
C PRO A 28 -8.29 21.08 -10.90
N GLU A 29 -7.09 21.54 -10.58
CA GLU A 29 -6.08 20.69 -9.94
C GLU A 29 -6.61 20.10 -8.63
N ASP A 30 -6.24 18.85 -8.38
CA ASP A 30 -6.51 18.20 -7.11
C ASP A 30 -5.79 18.94 -5.97
N ILE A 31 -6.40 18.93 -4.78
CA ILE A 31 -5.67 19.31 -3.57
C ILE A 31 -4.59 18.26 -3.33
N ILE A 32 -4.97 16.97 -3.40
CA ILE A 32 -4.06 15.83 -3.36
C ILE A 32 -4.39 14.88 -4.53
N ALA A 33 -3.46 14.74 -5.46
CA ALA A 33 -3.52 13.82 -6.58
C ALA A 33 -3.22 12.37 -6.16
N PRO A 34 -3.67 11.35 -6.93
CA PRO A 34 -4.58 11.46 -8.08
C PRO A 34 -6.04 11.39 -7.59
N ARG A 35 -6.72 12.54 -7.50
CA ARG A 35 -8.10 12.70 -7.01
C ARG A 35 -8.37 12.22 -5.59
N ILE A 36 -7.32 11.98 -4.79
CA ILE A 36 -7.43 11.58 -3.38
C ILE A 36 -8.16 12.64 -2.57
N LEU A 37 -7.86 13.91 -2.83
CA LEU A 37 -8.60 15.02 -2.25
C LEU A 37 -8.78 16.10 -3.32
N THR A 38 -10.01 16.27 -3.80
CA THR A 38 -10.36 17.37 -4.70
C THR A 38 -10.70 18.63 -3.89
N LYS A 39 -10.73 19.81 -4.52
CA LYS A 39 -11.28 21.02 -3.88
C LYS A 39 -12.66 20.71 -3.31
N ARG A 40 -12.92 21.18 -2.09
CA ARG A 40 -14.23 21.04 -1.41
C ARG A 40 -14.61 19.60 -1.05
N GLY A 41 -13.72 18.65 -1.32
CA GLY A 41 -13.89 17.23 -1.02
C GLY A 41 -13.88 16.96 0.48
N LEU A 42 -14.49 15.82 0.84
CA LEU A 42 -14.45 15.28 2.18
C LEU A 42 -13.76 13.92 2.13
N LEU A 43 -12.67 13.78 2.88
CA LEU A 43 -11.96 12.53 3.09
C LEU A 43 -12.27 11.97 4.47
N VAL A 44 -12.63 10.69 4.54
CA VAL A 44 -12.84 9.97 5.80
C VAL A 44 -11.78 8.88 5.94
N LEU A 45 -10.93 8.99 6.97
CA LEU A 45 -9.94 8.00 7.36
C LEU A 45 -10.48 7.10 8.49
N GLY A 46 -10.98 5.94 8.11
CA GLY A 46 -11.42 4.87 8.99
C GLY A 46 -10.33 3.92 9.44
N GLY A 47 -10.55 3.27 10.57
CA GLY A 47 -9.73 2.14 11.04
C GLY A 47 -9.97 1.85 12.51
N SER A 48 -9.59 0.64 12.95
CA SER A 48 -9.79 0.22 14.33
C SER A 48 -9.06 1.16 15.32
N PRO A 49 -9.50 1.23 16.59
CA PRO A 49 -8.75 1.95 17.62
C PRO A 49 -7.30 1.48 17.68
N LYS A 50 -6.36 2.43 17.89
CA LYS A 50 -4.91 2.18 18.04
C LYS A 50 -4.20 1.56 16.83
N ILE A 51 -4.83 1.52 15.65
CA ILE A 51 -4.21 0.99 14.43
C ILE A 51 -3.08 1.88 13.87
N GLY A 52 -2.95 3.13 14.35
CA GLY A 52 -1.93 4.11 13.92
C GLY A 52 -2.47 5.25 13.05
N LYS A 53 -3.79 5.50 13.01
CA LYS A 53 -4.40 6.52 12.15
C LYS A 53 -3.82 7.91 12.36
N SER A 54 -3.67 8.33 13.61
CA SER A 54 -3.16 9.66 13.94
C SER A 54 -1.69 9.81 13.53
N ASP A 55 -0.86 8.78 13.72
CA ASP A 55 0.56 8.84 13.31
C ASP A 55 0.69 8.91 11.79
N PHE A 56 -0.12 8.12 11.08
CA PHE A 56 -0.24 8.19 9.62
C PHE A 56 -0.72 9.57 9.16
N LEU A 57 -1.80 10.08 9.76
CA LEU A 57 -2.38 11.36 9.39
C LEU A 57 -1.39 12.49 9.65
N ILE A 58 -0.78 12.57 10.83
CA ILE A 58 0.22 13.59 11.17
C ILE A 58 1.37 13.56 10.17
N SER A 59 1.92 12.37 9.91
CA SER A 59 3.00 12.22 8.93
C SER A 59 2.58 12.73 7.56
N TRP A 60 1.37 12.38 7.12
CA TRP A 60 0.85 12.82 5.83
C TRP A 60 0.59 14.32 5.78
N LEU A 61 0.01 14.93 6.82
CA LEU A 61 -0.25 16.37 6.89
C LEU A 61 1.06 17.17 6.83
N ILE A 62 2.15 16.70 7.44
CA ILE A 62 3.45 17.38 7.36
C ILE A 62 3.97 17.32 5.91
N HIS A 63 3.88 16.17 5.24
CA HIS A 63 4.27 16.06 3.82
C HIS A 63 3.41 16.96 2.91
N MET A 64 2.09 16.99 3.14
CA MET A 64 1.19 17.91 2.42
C MET A 64 1.57 19.36 2.65
N ALA A 65 1.87 19.74 3.90
CA ALA A 65 2.27 21.10 4.26
C ALA A 65 3.60 21.51 3.63
N ALA A 66 4.49 20.55 3.38
CA ALA A 66 5.74 20.74 2.66
C ALA A 66 5.58 20.70 1.12
N GLY A 67 4.45 20.23 0.59
CA GLY A 67 4.27 20.02 -0.84
C GLY A 67 4.99 18.76 -1.37
N VAL A 68 5.28 17.79 -0.50
CA VAL A 68 6.03 16.57 -0.82
C VAL A 68 5.08 15.38 -0.94
N SER A 69 5.30 14.50 -1.91
CA SER A 69 4.50 13.28 -2.08
C SER A 69 4.70 12.31 -0.90
N PHE A 70 3.61 11.66 -0.49
CA PHE A 70 3.62 10.64 0.56
C PHE A 70 2.80 9.43 0.10
N LEU A 71 3.43 8.25 0.01
CA LEU A 71 2.82 7.02 -0.52
C LEU A 71 2.10 7.24 -1.87
N SER A 72 2.77 7.93 -2.81
CA SER A 72 2.24 8.31 -4.13
C SER A 72 1.08 9.31 -4.14
N MET A 73 0.65 9.80 -2.97
CA MET A 73 -0.33 10.88 -2.87
C MET A 73 0.41 12.21 -2.94
N THR A 74 0.08 13.03 -3.92
CA THR A 74 0.90 14.20 -4.29
C THR A 74 0.12 15.49 -4.11
N PRO A 75 0.53 16.39 -3.20
CA PRO A 75 -0.09 17.70 -3.10
C PRO A 75 0.25 18.56 -4.33
N SER A 76 -0.69 19.41 -4.77
CA SER A 76 -0.45 20.33 -5.91
C SER A 76 0.54 21.45 -5.58
N ARG A 77 0.70 21.76 -4.29
CA ARG A 77 1.64 22.75 -3.74
C ARG A 77 1.79 22.55 -2.23
N PRO A 78 2.70 23.25 -1.54
CA PRO A 78 2.65 23.33 -0.08
C PRO A 78 1.27 23.78 0.41
N MET A 79 0.62 22.90 1.17
CA MET A 79 -0.78 23.07 1.59
C MET A 79 -0.89 23.77 2.93
N LYS A 80 -1.81 24.73 3.06
CA LYS A 80 -2.12 25.35 4.34
C LYS A 80 -3.16 24.52 5.09
N ILE A 81 -2.80 23.98 6.24
CA ILE A 81 -3.56 22.94 6.94
C ILE A 81 -3.86 23.37 8.37
N PHE A 82 -5.14 23.43 8.70
CA PHE A 82 -5.59 23.58 10.07
C PHE A 82 -6.01 22.21 10.63
N TYR A 83 -5.24 21.70 11.59
CA TYR A 83 -5.42 20.39 12.19
C TYR A 83 -5.99 20.50 13.62
N MET A 84 -7.25 20.11 13.76
CA MET A 84 -7.98 20.06 15.03
C MET A 84 -7.93 18.65 15.58
N GLN A 85 -7.06 18.43 16.56
CA GLN A 85 -7.00 17.17 17.30
C GLN A 85 -7.75 17.32 18.64
N THR A 86 -8.48 16.29 19.04
CA THR A 86 -9.36 16.35 20.23
C THR A 86 -9.08 15.26 21.27
N GLU A 87 -8.06 14.43 21.06
CA GLU A 87 -7.78 13.26 21.90
C GLU A 87 -6.67 13.47 22.92
N ILE A 88 -5.56 14.12 22.54
CA ILE A 88 -4.33 14.10 23.35
C ILE A 88 -3.92 15.50 23.80
N GLU A 89 -3.39 15.60 25.02
CA GLU A 89 -2.91 16.88 25.53
C GLU A 89 -1.66 17.37 24.77
N TYR A 90 -1.37 18.67 24.90
CA TYR A 90 -0.28 19.33 24.18
C TYR A 90 1.08 18.62 24.39
N GLU A 91 1.38 18.23 25.61
CA GLU A 91 2.65 17.58 25.98
C GLU A 91 2.84 16.26 25.23
N TYR A 92 1.78 15.46 25.11
CA TYR A 92 1.82 14.17 24.40
C TYR A 92 1.83 14.35 22.88
N MET A 93 1.16 15.38 22.35
CA MET A 93 1.25 15.71 20.93
C MET A 93 2.68 16.13 20.57
N LYS A 94 3.30 16.97 21.41
CA LYS A 94 4.70 17.35 21.26
C LYS A 94 5.61 16.13 21.29
N GLU A 95 5.45 15.24 22.27
CA GLU A 95 6.24 14.00 22.35
C GLU A 95 6.07 13.14 21.09
N ARG A 96 4.83 12.95 20.63
CA ARG A 96 4.52 12.20 19.41
C ARG A 96 5.19 12.80 18.18
N LEU A 97 5.11 14.13 18.00
CA LEU A 97 5.77 14.82 16.89
C LEU A 97 7.30 14.66 16.92
N GLN A 98 7.90 14.66 18.11
CA GLN A 98 9.35 14.47 18.29
C GLN A 98 9.80 13.03 18.02
N GLN A 99 8.93 12.04 18.23
CA GLN A 99 9.21 10.63 17.94
C GLN A 99 9.07 10.29 16.45
N LEU A 100 8.34 11.10 15.68
CA LEU A 100 8.27 10.95 14.24
C LEU A 100 9.53 11.53 13.59
N THR A 101 10.34 10.67 12.97
CA THR A 101 11.57 11.09 12.29
C THR A 101 11.24 11.76 10.96
N PHE A 102 11.57 13.05 10.83
CA PHE A 102 11.41 13.82 9.60
C PHE A 102 12.72 14.45 9.15
N ASP A 103 12.84 14.71 7.85
CA ASP A 103 13.91 15.54 7.31
C ASP A 103 13.72 17.00 7.72
N GLN A 104 14.82 17.69 8.05
CA GLN A 104 14.76 19.06 8.56
C GLN A 104 14.26 20.04 7.49
N GLU A 105 14.65 19.84 6.23
CA GLU A 105 14.20 20.67 5.11
C GLU A 105 12.67 20.58 4.93
N LEU A 106 12.12 19.37 5.08
CA LEU A 106 10.68 19.12 5.04
C LEU A 106 9.95 19.84 6.18
N LEU A 107 10.51 19.79 7.40
CA LEU A 107 9.93 20.49 8.56
C LEU A 107 9.97 22.01 8.40
N ASP A 108 11.05 22.57 7.85
CA ASP A 108 11.21 24.02 7.68
C ASP A 108 10.14 24.59 6.74
N ILE A 109 9.78 23.86 5.68
CA ILE A 109 8.69 24.24 4.77
C ILE A 109 7.32 24.04 5.46
N ALA A 110 7.12 22.89 6.12
CA ALA A 110 5.85 22.55 6.75
C ALA A 110 5.49 23.46 7.94
N ALA A 111 6.47 23.98 8.67
CA ALA A 111 6.30 24.70 9.93
C ALA A 111 5.34 25.90 9.84
N ASN A 112 5.32 26.61 8.71
CA ASN A 112 4.44 27.76 8.51
C ASN A 112 3.08 27.41 7.89
N ASN A 113 2.93 26.16 7.46
CA ASN A 113 1.80 25.68 6.68
C ASN A 113 0.90 24.73 7.48
N LEU A 114 1.38 24.10 8.56
CA LEU A 114 0.59 23.22 9.42
C LEU A 114 0.40 23.84 10.82
N ILE A 115 -0.85 24.09 11.20
CA ILE A 115 -1.21 24.52 12.56
C ILE A 115 -2.01 23.43 13.23
N ILE A 116 -1.58 23.05 14.43
CA ILE A 116 -2.18 21.98 15.22
C ILE A 116 -2.75 22.60 16.50
N THR A 117 -3.99 22.25 16.85
CA THR A 117 -4.55 22.63 18.14
C THR A 117 -4.01 21.73 19.26
N PRO A 118 -3.94 22.19 20.51
CA PRO A 118 -3.96 21.28 21.65
C PRO A 118 -5.31 20.53 21.68
N ARG A 119 -5.51 19.66 22.68
CA ARG A 119 -6.81 19.03 22.89
C ARG A 119 -7.88 20.11 23.03
N VAL A 120 -8.85 20.11 22.12
CA VAL A 120 -9.99 21.02 22.17
C VAL A 120 -11.29 20.23 22.36
N GLN A 121 -12.16 20.76 23.21
CA GLN A 121 -13.56 20.33 23.31
C GLN A 121 -14.39 21.34 22.53
N LEU A 122 -14.99 20.90 21.43
CA LEU A 122 -15.77 21.75 20.53
C LEU A 122 -17.18 21.17 20.39
N SER A 123 -18.18 22.04 20.48
CA SER A 123 -19.56 21.73 20.12
C SER A 123 -19.90 22.17 18.69
N PHE A 124 -19.02 22.96 18.07
CA PHE A 124 -19.22 23.66 16.81
C PHE A 124 -20.48 24.54 16.80
N SER A 125 -20.71 25.22 17.92
CA SER A 125 -21.71 26.28 17.99
C SER A 125 -21.39 27.40 16.99
N SER A 126 -22.38 28.24 16.68
CA SER A 126 -22.20 29.40 15.80
C SER A 126 -21.03 30.28 16.25
N GLU A 127 -20.94 30.53 17.55
CA GLU A 127 -19.94 31.40 18.17
C GLU A 127 -18.54 30.75 18.12
N GLU A 128 -18.43 29.46 18.43
CA GLU A 128 -17.17 28.72 18.35
C GLU A 128 -16.62 28.69 16.92
N ILE A 129 -17.47 28.49 15.91
CA ILE A 129 -17.02 28.50 14.51
C ILE A 129 -16.49 29.89 14.10
N ASP A 130 -17.14 30.96 14.57
CA ASP A 130 -16.69 32.33 14.30
C ASP A 130 -15.37 32.67 15.03
N GLU A 131 -15.17 32.16 16.25
CA GLU A 131 -13.91 32.28 16.98
C GLU A 131 -12.76 31.51 16.29
N ILE A 132 -13.03 30.27 15.86
CA ILE A 132 -12.09 29.47 15.07
C ILE A 132 -11.72 30.24 13.80
N LYS A 133 -12.70 30.81 13.09
CA LYS A 133 -12.46 31.61 11.89
C LYS A 133 -11.54 32.79 12.18
N SER A 134 -11.78 33.55 13.25
CA SER A 134 -10.96 34.71 13.61
C SER A 134 -9.51 34.27 13.87
N THR A 135 -9.34 33.26 14.72
CA THR A 135 -8.03 32.73 15.13
C THR A 135 -7.25 32.15 13.96
N VAL A 136 -7.92 31.41 13.08
CA VAL A 136 -7.29 30.82 11.89
C VAL A 136 -6.92 31.89 10.88
N LYS A 137 -7.83 32.84 10.60
CA LYS A 137 -7.61 33.91 9.62
C LYS A 137 -6.45 34.84 9.98
N GLU A 138 -6.21 35.05 11.27
CA GLU A 138 -5.03 35.78 11.76
C GLU A 138 -3.70 35.12 11.37
N ARG A 139 -3.69 33.79 11.19
CA ARG A 139 -2.49 33.04 10.80
C ARG A 139 -2.47 32.75 9.30
N PHE A 140 -3.51 32.13 8.76
CA PHE A 140 -3.68 31.91 7.32
C PHE A 140 -5.09 31.46 6.91
N LYS A 141 -5.36 31.44 5.60
CA LYS A 141 -6.55 30.82 5.01
C LYS A 141 -6.26 29.34 4.68
N PRO A 142 -6.83 28.35 5.39
CA PRO A 142 -6.50 26.94 5.19
C PRO A 142 -7.08 26.42 3.89
N ASP A 143 -6.33 25.57 3.21
CA ASP A 143 -6.77 24.74 2.10
C ASP A 143 -7.37 23.42 2.59
N ILE A 144 -6.93 22.93 3.75
CA ILE A 144 -7.39 21.69 4.37
C ILE A 144 -7.74 21.93 5.83
N ILE A 145 -8.88 21.42 6.25
CA ILE A 145 -9.31 21.35 7.65
C ILE A 145 -9.30 19.87 8.04
N ALA A 146 -8.34 19.46 8.87
CA ALA A 146 -8.24 18.09 9.36
C ALA A 146 -8.80 17.98 10.77
N ILE A 147 -9.61 16.95 11.05
CA ILE A 147 -10.20 16.73 12.37
C ILE A 147 -9.98 15.29 12.83
N ASP A 148 -9.39 15.12 14.00
CA ASP A 148 -9.04 13.81 14.58
C ASP A 148 -9.49 13.70 16.06
N PRO A 149 -10.45 12.82 16.41
CA PRO A 149 -11.45 12.15 15.56
C PRO A 149 -12.81 12.85 15.53
N LEU A 150 -13.64 12.42 14.56
CA LEU A 150 -15.04 12.83 14.42
C LEU A 150 -15.86 12.59 15.69
N ARG A 151 -15.62 11.47 16.38
CA ARG A 151 -16.44 11.05 17.53
C ARG A 151 -16.49 12.09 18.66
N ASN A 152 -15.40 12.84 18.87
CA ASN A 152 -15.30 13.80 19.97
C ASN A 152 -15.93 15.15 19.65
N ILE A 153 -16.11 15.46 18.37
CA ILE A 153 -16.83 16.65 17.90
C ILE A 153 -18.31 16.36 17.62
N PHE A 154 -18.69 15.09 17.57
CA PHE A 154 -20.06 14.66 17.40
C PHE A 154 -20.79 14.79 18.74
N ASN A 155 -21.58 15.85 18.90
CA ASN A 155 -22.34 16.07 20.12
C ASN A 155 -23.51 15.09 20.22
N SER A 156 -23.31 13.98 20.95
CA SER A 156 -24.36 12.97 21.12
C SER A 156 -25.59 13.44 21.88
N SER A 157 -25.49 14.52 22.64
CA SER A 157 -26.64 15.10 23.36
C SER A 157 -27.55 15.93 22.43
N GLU A 158 -27.00 16.48 21.36
CA GLU A 158 -27.72 17.27 20.36
C GLU A 158 -28.17 16.42 19.16
N TYR A 159 -27.30 15.52 18.69
CA TYR A 159 -27.53 14.72 17.49
C TYR A 159 -27.95 13.27 17.79
N GLY A 160 -27.76 12.77 19.02
CA GLY A 160 -28.06 11.39 19.38
C GLY A 160 -26.87 10.45 19.16
N ASN A 161 -27.10 9.25 18.63
CA ASN A 161 -26.04 8.25 18.47
C ASN A 161 -25.28 8.47 17.16
N GLU A 162 -23.94 8.45 17.18
CA GLU A 162 -23.07 8.46 15.99
C GLU A 162 -23.40 7.33 14.99
N ASN A 163 -23.96 6.23 15.47
CA ASN A 163 -24.42 5.13 14.63
C ASN A 163 -25.80 5.38 13.98
N ASP A 164 -26.48 6.47 14.32
CA ASP A 164 -27.69 6.92 13.64
C ASP A 164 -27.32 7.67 12.36
N ASN A 165 -27.70 7.08 11.24
CA ASN A 165 -27.48 7.62 9.90
C ASN A 165 -28.02 9.05 9.75
N SER A 166 -29.22 9.33 10.26
CA SER A 166 -29.86 10.65 10.09
C SER A 166 -29.12 11.73 10.87
N ALA A 167 -28.69 11.39 12.08
CA ALA A 167 -27.90 12.27 12.94
C ALA A 167 -26.52 12.57 12.33
N MET A 168 -25.84 11.52 11.83
CA MET A 168 -24.57 11.64 11.14
C MET A 168 -24.69 12.53 9.90
N LEU A 169 -25.70 12.30 9.06
CA LEU A 169 -25.92 13.11 7.86
C LEU A 169 -26.19 14.57 8.21
N PHE A 170 -26.99 14.84 9.25
CA PHE A 170 -27.26 16.20 9.71
C PHE A 170 -25.98 16.90 10.16
N PHE A 171 -25.17 16.25 11.00
CA PHE A 171 -23.88 16.79 11.45
C PHE A 171 -22.96 17.11 10.26
N LEU A 172 -22.80 16.17 9.32
CA LEU A 172 -21.97 16.35 8.14
C LEU A 172 -22.44 17.53 7.27
N GLN A 173 -23.76 17.67 7.04
CA GLN A 173 -24.34 18.73 6.20
C GLN A 173 -24.40 20.09 6.90
N LYS A 174 -24.77 20.14 8.17
CA LYS A 174 -25.08 21.41 8.86
C LYS A 174 -23.91 21.96 9.63
N THR A 175 -23.05 21.10 10.16
CA THR A 175 -21.95 21.51 11.01
C THR A 175 -20.66 21.62 10.20
N LEU A 176 -20.25 20.55 9.52
CA LEU A 176 -18.98 20.56 8.78
C LEU A 176 -19.01 21.43 7.52
N GLU A 177 -20.10 21.43 6.75
CA GLU A 177 -20.19 22.34 5.60
C GLU A 177 -20.20 23.80 6.03
N ARG A 178 -20.86 24.11 7.16
CA ARG A 178 -20.86 25.45 7.73
C ARG A 178 -19.46 25.87 8.17
N LEU A 179 -18.75 24.99 8.88
CA LEU A 179 -17.36 25.20 9.27
C LEU A 179 -16.48 25.53 8.06
N ARG A 180 -16.54 24.69 7.01
CA ARG A 180 -15.84 24.95 5.73
C ARG A 180 -16.24 26.29 5.15
N ASN A 181 -17.54 26.54 4.97
CA ASN A 181 -18.02 27.76 4.32
C ASN A 181 -17.63 29.04 5.07
N ILE A 182 -17.56 28.99 6.41
CA ILE A 182 -17.17 30.14 7.23
C ILE A 182 -15.64 30.35 7.17
N ILE A 183 -14.85 29.28 7.21
CA ILE A 183 -13.37 29.35 7.20
C ILE A 183 -12.83 29.58 5.78
N ASN A 184 -13.12 28.67 4.87
CA ASN A 184 -12.78 28.74 3.45
C ASN A 184 -13.71 27.82 2.63
N PRO A 185 -14.65 28.36 1.83
CA PRO A 185 -15.58 27.57 1.02
C PRO A 185 -14.93 26.57 0.05
N ASP A 186 -13.68 26.83 -0.36
CA ASP A 186 -12.91 25.99 -1.26
C ASP A 186 -12.08 24.92 -0.55
N ALA A 187 -11.98 24.99 0.78
CA ALA A 187 -11.18 24.05 1.56
C ALA A 187 -11.77 22.65 1.55
N SER A 188 -10.88 21.67 1.60
CA SER A 188 -11.24 20.26 1.75
C SER A 188 -11.20 19.86 3.23
N ILE A 189 -12.00 18.88 3.61
CA ILE A 189 -12.05 18.38 4.98
C ILE A 189 -11.45 16.97 5.02
N ILE A 190 -10.62 16.70 6.03
CA ILE A 190 -10.18 15.35 6.38
C ILE A 190 -10.74 15.02 7.76
N LEU A 191 -11.43 13.90 7.90
CA LEU A 191 -11.98 13.41 9.16
C LEU A 191 -11.39 12.04 9.47
N THR A 192 -10.90 11.82 10.69
CA THR A 192 -10.66 10.46 11.14
C THR A 192 -11.91 9.90 11.81
N HIS A 193 -12.09 8.59 11.66
CA HIS A 193 -13.20 7.87 12.24
C HIS A 193 -12.76 6.52 12.77
N HIS A 194 -13.35 6.10 13.88
CA HIS A 194 -13.15 4.74 14.38
C HIS A 194 -14.09 3.80 13.64
N THR A 195 -13.53 2.70 13.13
CA THR A 195 -14.35 1.60 12.64
C THR A 195 -14.54 0.58 13.76
N LYS A 196 -15.60 -0.22 13.66
CA LYS A 196 -15.64 -1.49 14.39
C LYS A 196 -14.46 -2.38 13.94
N LYS A 197 -14.09 -3.35 14.76
CA LYS A 197 -13.05 -4.32 14.41
C LYS A 197 -13.52 -5.07 13.14
N LEU A 198 -12.86 -4.79 12.03
CA LEU A 198 -13.19 -5.35 10.73
C LEU A 198 -12.69 -6.80 10.66
N SER A 199 -13.55 -7.73 10.26
CA SER A 199 -13.12 -9.10 9.96
C SER A 199 -12.39 -9.13 8.61
N LYS A 200 -11.50 -10.10 8.41
CA LYS A 200 -10.80 -10.29 7.12
C LYS A 200 -11.77 -10.40 5.94
N LYS A 201 -12.89 -11.09 6.15
CA LYS A 201 -13.95 -11.24 5.15
C LYS A 201 -14.62 -9.91 4.79
N MET A 202 -14.92 -9.07 5.80
CA MET A 202 -15.50 -7.74 5.57
C MET A 202 -14.54 -6.81 4.82
N LEU A 203 -13.23 -6.94 5.04
CA LEU A 203 -12.22 -6.16 4.30
C LEU A 203 -12.15 -6.52 2.82
N GLU A 204 -12.38 -7.79 2.49
CA GLU A 204 -12.35 -8.29 1.11
C GLU A 204 -13.65 -7.98 0.36
N GLU A 205 -14.80 -7.99 1.04
CA GLU A 205 -16.11 -7.78 0.42
C GLU A 205 -16.51 -6.29 0.36
N ASP A 206 -16.40 -5.56 1.47
CA ASP A 206 -16.77 -4.14 1.57
C ASP A 206 -16.15 -3.50 2.84
N PRO A 207 -14.92 -2.96 2.74
CA PRO A 207 -14.19 -2.45 3.90
C PRO A 207 -14.84 -1.19 4.52
N PHE A 208 -15.71 -0.49 3.79
CA PHE A 208 -16.31 0.77 4.22
C PHE A 208 -17.59 0.58 5.05
N GLN A 209 -18.19 -0.62 5.03
CA GLN A 209 -19.29 -1.01 5.94
C GLN A 209 -18.92 -0.91 7.43
N GLY A 210 -17.63 -1.00 7.75
CA GLY A 210 -17.15 -0.95 9.14
C GLY A 210 -17.20 0.44 9.78
N LEU A 211 -17.43 1.50 9.01
CA LEU A 211 -17.56 2.86 9.51
C LEU A 211 -18.87 2.99 10.31
N SER A 212 -18.82 3.52 11.53
CA SER A 212 -20.04 3.82 12.29
C SER A 212 -20.86 4.89 11.54
N GLY A 213 -22.14 4.63 11.26
CA GLY A 213 -22.95 5.49 10.37
C GLY A 213 -22.65 5.28 8.88
N ALA A 214 -22.10 4.11 8.50
CA ALA A 214 -21.61 3.78 7.16
C ALA A 214 -22.52 4.27 6.04
N GLY A 215 -23.84 4.03 6.10
CA GLY A 215 -24.74 4.46 5.02
C GLY A 215 -24.72 5.98 4.75
N SER A 216 -24.59 6.80 5.80
CA SER A 216 -24.58 8.26 5.66
C SER A 216 -23.20 8.83 5.40
N LEU A 217 -22.15 8.28 6.01
CA LEU A 217 -20.77 8.66 5.71
C LEU A 217 -20.39 8.26 4.29
N HIS A 218 -20.66 7.01 3.90
CA HIS A 218 -20.48 6.48 2.54
C HIS A 218 -21.23 7.32 1.53
N GLY A 219 -22.44 7.75 1.89
CA GLY A 219 -23.29 8.69 1.15
C GLY A 219 -22.72 10.11 0.97
N PHE A 220 -21.76 10.53 1.79
CA PHE A 220 -21.36 11.95 1.90
C PHE A 220 -19.89 12.22 1.59
N TYR A 221 -18.96 11.33 1.92
CA TYR A 221 -17.55 11.55 1.59
C TYR A 221 -17.31 11.54 0.09
N SER A 222 -16.29 12.26 -0.38
CA SER A 222 -15.77 12.11 -1.75
C SER A 222 -14.68 11.04 -1.82
N THR A 223 -13.98 10.83 -0.70
CA THR A 223 -12.90 9.84 -0.57
C THR A 223 -13.04 9.09 0.75
N GLY A 224 -13.17 7.77 0.68
CA GLY A 224 -13.03 6.87 1.81
C GLY A 224 -11.62 6.31 1.86
N MET A 225 -10.98 6.34 3.03
CA MET A 225 -9.75 5.61 3.32
C MET A 225 -9.97 4.70 4.52
N VAL A 226 -9.64 3.41 4.43
CA VAL A 226 -9.73 2.48 5.57
C VAL A 226 -8.38 1.84 5.80
N MET A 227 -7.84 2.02 7.02
CA MET A 227 -6.58 1.43 7.46
C MET A 227 -6.81 0.21 8.33
N PHE A 228 -6.12 -0.89 8.03
CA PHE A 228 -6.15 -2.13 8.80
C PHE A 228 -4.80 -2.84 8.81
N ALA A 229 -4.68 -3.83 9.71
CA ALA A 229 -3.56 -4.76 9.75
C ALA A 229 -4.07 -6.15 9.40
N HIS A 230 -3.27 -6.95 8.69
CA HIS A 230 -3.63 -8.34 8.40
C HIS A 230 -3.55 -9.24 9.63
N ASP A 231 -2.77 -8.84 10.64
CA ASP A 231 -2.59 -9.51 11.93
C ASP A 231 -2.31 -8.45 13.01
N GLU A 232 -2.73 -8.69 14.26
CA GLU A 232 -2.58 -7.75 15.38
C GLU A 232 -1.12 -7.50 15.75
N GLU A 233 -0.26 -8.51 15.55
CA GLU A 233 1.18 -8.41 15.79
C GLU A 233 1.96 -7.86 14.59
N SER A 234 1.33 -7.73 13.42
CA SER A 234 2.00 -7.19 12.24
C SER A 234 2.30 -5.71 12.43
N THR A 235 3.47 -5.26 11.97
CA THR A 235 3.81 -3.84 11.84
C THR A 235 3.32 -3.24 10.51
N VAL A 236 2.96 -4.09 9.56
CA VAL A 236 2.47 -3.66 8.24
C VAL A 236 1.02 -3.22 8.35
N ARG A 237 0.70 -2.09 7.74
CA ARG A 237 -0.66 -1.55 7.60
C ARG A 237 -1.01 -1.50 6.13
N GLN A 238 -2.24 -1.88 5.81
CA GLN A 238 -2.83 -1.70 4.49
C GLN A 238 -3.86 -0.58 4.56
N ILE A 239 -3.89 0.24 3.51
CA ILE A 239 -4.88 1.30 3.32
C ILE A 239 -5.63 1.00 2.04
N VAL A 240 -6.95 0.97 2.13
CA VAL A 240 -7.85 0.83 0.97
C VAL A 240 -8.56 2.16 0.74
N PHE A 241 -8.68 2.52 -0.54
CA PHE A 241 -9.29 3.77 -0.98
C PHE A 241 -10.60 3.48 -1.72
N GLU A 242 -11.59 4.35 -1.52
CA GLU A 242 -12.78 4.46 -2.35
C GLU A 242 -12.91 5.92 -2.79
N LEU A 243 -12.92 6.16 -4.10
CA LEU A 243 -12.98 7.51 -4.69
C LEU A 243 -14.31 7.66 -5.43
N ARG A 244 -15.03 8.75 -5.18
CA ARG A 244 -16.27 9.06 -5.92
C ARG A 244 -16.04 9.82 -7.21
N ASN A 245 -15.06 10.73 -7.19
CA ASN A 245 -14.69 11.53 -8.35
C ASN A 245 -13.67 10.79 -9.23
N ASP A 246 -13.73 9.46 -9.19
CA ASP A 246 -12.74 8.60 -9.76
C ASP A 246 -12.65 8.82 -11.28
N ASN A 247 -11.44 9.10 -11.73
CA ASN A 247 -11.09 9.08 -13.15
C ASN A 247 -10.00 8.04 -13.40
N MET A 248 -9.88 7.01 -12.54
CA MET A 248 -8.87 5.96 -12.63
C MET A 248 -8.75 5.43 -14.06
N LEU A 249 -9.83 5.37 -14.84
CA LEU A 249 -9.77 4.98 -16.25
C LEU A 249 -8.92 5.91 -17.13
N SER A 250 -8.90 7.24 -16.93
CA SER A 250 -7.98 8.10 -17.69
C SER A 250 -6.55 7.96 -17.21
N ASP A 251 -6.32 8.05 -15.90
CA ASP A 251 -4.96 8.08 -15.35
C ASP A 251 -4.26 6.71 -15.43
N PHE A 252 -5.00 5.60 -15.34
CA PHE A 252 -4.49 4.26 -15.66
C PHE A 252 -4.17 4.06 -17.14
N LEU A 253 -4.77 4.83 -18.05
CA LEU A 253 -4.60 4.69 -19.50
C LEU A 253 -3.66 5.74 -20.11
N THR A 254 -3.25 6.76 -19.36
CA THR A 254 -2.37 7.84 -19.86
C THR A 254 -0.92 7.73 -19.40
N ASP A 255 -0.62 6.98 -18.33
CA ASP A 255 0.76 6.74 -17.88
C ASP A 255 1.03 5.25 -17.58
N PHE A 256 1.64 4.56 -18.55
CA PHE A 256 2.06 3.17 -18.42
C PHE A 256 3.51 2.99 -17.96
N ASN A 257 4.23 4.07 -17.65
CA ASN A 257 5.65 3.95 -17.27
C ASN A 257 5.82 3.29 -15.89
N ASN A 258 4.80 3.42 -15.02
CA ASN A 258 4.75 2.82 -13.68
C ASN A 258 3.79 1.62 -13.59
N ALA A 259 3.09 1.29 -14.67
CA ALA A 259 2.23 0.11 -14.71
C ALA A 259 3.12 -1.12 -14.54
N LYS A 260 2.92 -1.87 -13.45
CA LYS A 260 3.51 -3.21 -13.33
C LYS A 260 3.02 -4.01 -14.53
N LEU A 261 3.94 -4.43 -15.40
CA LEU A 261 3.61 -5.38 -16.46
C LEU A 261 2.75 -6.48 -15.82
N GLN A 262 1.57 -6.69 -16.40
CA GLN A 262 0.79 -7.89 -16.15
C GLN A 262 1.79 -9.03 -16.28
N SER A 263 1.97 -9.77 -15.19
CA SER A 263 3.03 -10.74 -15.02
C SER A 263 2.83 -11.87 -16.03
N SER A 264 3.24 -11.66 -17.28
CA SER A 264 3.32 -12.72 -18.26
C SER A 264 4.33 -13.71 -17.73
N LEU A 265 3.93 -14.97 -17.72
CA LEU A 265 4.83 -16.06 -17.40
C LEU A 265 6.04 -15.98 -18.32
N ILE A 266 7.22 -16.18 -17.76
CA ILE A 266 8.41 -16.42 -18.58
C ILE A 266 8.09 -17.66 -19.44
N PRO A 267 8.18 -17.58 -20.77
CA PRO A 267 7.80 -18.67 -21.66
C PRO A 267 8.52 -19.96 -21.29
N LYS A 268 7.78 -21.08 -21.31
CA LYS A 268 8.34 -22.40 -21.07
C LYS A 268 9.53 -22.64 -22.02
N GLY A 269 10.67 -22.99 -21.44
CA GLY A 269 11.90 -23.29 -22.15
C GLY A 269 12.91 -22.14 -22.23
N THR A 270 12.55 -20.95 -21.77
CA THR A 270 13.47 -19.81 -21.68
C THR A 270 14.66 -20.14 -20.76
N ILE A 271 15.88 -19.83 -21.20
CA ILE A 271 17.09 -19.93 -20.38
C ILE A 271 17.34 -18.56 -19.71
N VAL A 272 17.53 -18.56 -18.40
CA VAL A 272 17.78 -17.37 -17.59
C VAL A 272 18.91 -17.61 -16.61
N LYS A 273 19.69 -16.56 -16.33
CA LYS A 273 20.59 -16.54 -15.18
C LYS A 273 19.81 -16.07 -13.96
N VAL A 274 19.91 -16.82 -12.88
CA VAL A 274 19.15 -16.56 -11.64
C VAL A 274 20.06 -16.54 -10.43
N LYS A 275 19.67 -15.74 -9.45
CA LYS A 275 20.24 -15.73 -8.10
C LYS A 275 19.25 -16.38 -7.14
N MET A 276 19.71 -17.37 -6.38
CA MET A 276 18.90 -18.08 -5.40
C MET A 276 18.82 -17.32 -4.08
N GLY A 277 17.64 -17.33 -3.47
CA GLY A 277 17.39 -16.99 -2.08
C GLY A 277 16.53 -18.08 -1.43
N ILE A 278 16.78 -18.37 -0.17
CA ILE A 278 16.01 -19.32 0.64
C ILE A 278 15.25 -18.52 1.67
N LYS A 279 13.94 -18.69 1.71
CA LYS A 279 13.11 -18.13 2.78
C LYS A 279 13.35 -18.95 4.06
N PRO A 280 13.60 -18.30 5.21
CA PRO A 280 13.70 -18.99 6.49
C PRO A 280 12.46 -19.84 6.76
N GLY A 281 12.66 -20.97 7.42
CA GLY A 281 11.60 -21.90 7.80
C GLY A 281 11.58 -22.14 9.31
N ASP A 282 10.53 -22.83 9.76
CA ASP A 282 10.27 -23.11 11.17
C ASP A 282 10.99 -24.36 11.70
N TYR A 283 11.71 -25.08 10.82
CA TYR A 283 12.43 -26.31 11.14
C TYR A 283 13.92 -26.15 10.81
N GLU A 284 14.78 -26.27 11.82
CA GLU A 284 16.24 -26.13 11.68
C GLU A 284 16.66 -24.84 10.92
N ASN A 285 15.98 -23.73 11.23
CA ASN A 285 16.13 -22.36 10.71
C ASN A 285 15.77 -22.12 9.23
N TRP A 286 16.12 -23.06 8.35
CA TRP A 286 16.01 -22.86 6.90
C TRP A 286 14.96 -23.75 6.23
N PHE A 287 14.57 -24.84 6.89
CA PHE A 287 13.61 -25.79 6.34
C PHE A 287 12.22 -25.53 6.91
N THR A 288 11.21 -25.94 6.16
CA THR A 288 9.84 -26.00 6.64
C THR A 288 9.42 -27.44 6.79
N LYS A 289 8.79 -27.78 7.92
CA LYS A 289 8.24 -29.11 8.17
C LYS A 289 6.73 -29.09 8.01
N SER A 290 6.20 -29.90 7.11
CA SER A 290 4.75 -30.12 7.04
C SER A 290 4.30 -31.02 8.17
N TYR A 291 3.55 -30.49 9.13
CA TYR A 291 2.99 -31.30 10.23
C TYR A 291 1.89 -32.26 9.78
N ALA A 292 1.23 -31.99 8.66
CA ALA A 292 0.16 -32.85 8.14
C ALA A 292 0.69 -34.16 7.52
N ILE A 293 1.79 -34.07 6.77
CA ILE A 293 2.34 -35.22 6.03
C ILE A 293 3.76 -35.59 6.44
N GLY A 294 4.41 -34.83 7.32
CA GLY A 294 5.76 -35.08 7.86
C GLY A 294 6.92 -34.69 6.93
N SER A 295 6.66 -34.08 5.77
CA SER A 295 7.71 -33.74 4.79
C SER A 295 8.54 -32.54 5.23
N ILE A 296 9.81 -32.51 4.79
CA ILE A 296 10.77 -31.42 5.04
C ILE A 296 11.20 -30.84 3.69
N TYR A 297 11.16 -29.52 3.56
CA TYR A 297 11.46 -28.83 2.31
C TYR A 297 12.00 -27.41 2.49
N LEU A 298 12.51 -26.84 1.40
CA LEU A 298 12.96 -25.46 1.31
C LEU A 298 11.98 -24.64 0.47
N ASN A 299 11.75 -23.39 0.89
CA ASN A 299 11.05 -22.40 0.11
C ASN A 299 12.07 -21.53 -0.63
N ALA A 300 12.30 -21.81 -1.91
CA ALA A 300 13.28 -21.10 -2.72
C ALA A 300 12.64 -19.96 -3.53
N GLU A 301 13.36 -18.86 -3.63
CA GLU A 301 13.13 -17.75 -4.54
C GLU A 301 14.30 -17.67 -5.53
N PHE A 302 14.01 -17.59 -6.82
CA PHE A 302 15.01 -17.38 -7.86
C PHE A 302 14.74 -16.05 -8.55
N THR A 303 15.65 -15.10 -8.41
CA THR A 303 15.55 -13.79 -9.07
C THR A 303 16.38 -13.81 -10.34
N VAL A 304 15.75 -13.54 -11.49
CA VAL A 304 16.46 -13.41 -12.77
C VAL A 304 17.39 -12.20 -12.70
N THR A 305 18.68 -12.38 -12.98
CA THR A 305 19.69 -11.33 -12.80
C THR A 305 19.91 -10.46 -14.02
N GLU A 306 19.66 -10.99 -15.23
CA GLU A 306 19.94 -10.31 -16.50
C GLU A 306 18.97 -10.71 -17.62
N GLY A 307 19.04 -10.01 -18.76
CA GLY A 307 18.21 -10.24 -19.94
C GLY A 307 16.80 -9.66 -19.86
N GLN A 308 15.95 -9.99 -20.84
CA GLN A 308 14.60 -9.43 -20.98
C GLN A 308 13.67 -9.67 -19.78
N TYR A 309 13.99 -10.65 -18.92
CA TYR A 309 13.23 -11.00 -17.73
C TYR A 309 13.93 -10.62 -16.42
N ALA A 310 14.96 -9.75 -16.47
CA ALA A 310 15.69 -9.32 -15.28
C ALA A 310 14.74 -8.81 -14.17
N LYS A 311 15.10 -9.08 -12.92
CA LYS A 311 14.35 -8.79 -11.68
C LYS A 311 13.06 -9.60 -11.49
N ARG A 312 12.65 -10.46 -12.43
CA ARG A 312 11.51 -11.37 -12.26
C ARG A 312 11.85 -12.45 -11.22
N LYS A 313 10.86 -12.84 -10.42
CA LYS A 313 11.01 -13.83 -9.34
C LYS A 313 10.25 -15.11 -9.66
N ILE A 314 10.89 -16.25 -9.43
CA ILE A 314 10.31 -17.59 -9.51
C ILE A 314 10.32 -18.19 -8.11
N PHE A 315 9.17 -18.63 -7.61
CA PHE A 315 9.05 -19.25 -6.29
C PHE A 315 8.81 -20.75 -6.44
N GLN A 316 9.58 -21.57 -5.73
CA GLN A 316 9.47 -23.03 -5.84
C GLN A 316 9.82 -23.72 -4.52
N VAL A 317 9.07 -24.77 -4.22
CA VAL A 317 9.36 -25.69 -3.12
C VAL A 317 10.37 -26.73 -3.58
N ILE A 318 11.44 -26.93 -2.81
CA ILE A 318 12.46 -27.96 -3.05
C ILE A 318 12.35 -29.01 -1.95
N GLY A 319 11.97 -30.23 -2.32
CA GLY A 319 11.84 -31.35 -1.38
C GLY A 319 13.19 -31.83 -0.85
N ILE A 320 13.30 -32.00 0.46
CA ILE A 320 14.50 -32.53 1.11
C ILE A 320 14.26 -33.94 1.62
N LYS A 321 13.09 -34.15 2.24
CA LYS A 321 12.66 -35.45 2.74
C LYS A 321 11.14 -35.59 2.66
N SER A 322 10.63 -36.69 2.10
CA SER A 322 9.20 -37.01 2.21
C SER A 322 8.82 -37.49 3.60
N GLY A 323 7.58 -37.25 4.02
CA GLY A 323 7.10 -37.70 5.34
C GLY A 323 6.37 -39.04 5.32
N LYS A 324 6.12 -39.61 4.14
CA LYS A 324 5.71 -41.01 3.95
C LYS A 324 6.72 -41.66 3.03
N ALA A 325 7.49 -42.62 3.53
CA ALA A 325 8.20 -43.53 2.65
C ALA A 325 7.16 -44.16 1.71
N SER A 326 7.45 -44.22 0.41
CA SER A 326 6.66 -45.03 -0.51
C SER A 326 6.62 -46.48 0.01
N VAL A 327 5.66 -47.28 -0.46
CA VAL A 327 5.53 -48.71 -0.07
C VAL A 327 6.82 -49.50 -0.33
N GLU A 328 7.72 -48.95 -1.16
CA GLU A 328 9.04 -49.50 -1.52
C GLU A 328 10.23 -48.82 -0.80
N GLY A 329 9.99 -47.88 0.12
CA GLY A 329 11.05 -47.23 0.90
C GLY A 329 11.79 -46.09 0.21
N GLU A 330 11.48 -45.77 -1.04
CA GLU A 330 12.17 -44.74 -1.83
C GLU A 330 11.56 -43.34 -1.65
N ASP A 331 12.41 -42.35 -1.39
CA ASP A 331 12.06 -40.93 -1.20
C ASP A 331 12.26 -40.14 -2.50
N THR A 332 11.51 -40.50 -3.54
CA THR A 332 11.65 -39.92 -4.89
C THR A 332 11.55 -38.40 -4.91
N TRP A 333 10.68 -37.83 -4.06
CA TRP A 333 10.50 -36.38 -3.96
C TRP A 333 11.69 -35.69 -3.28
N GLY A 334 12.19 -36.23 -2.17
CA GLY A 334 13.39 -35.72 -1.50
C GLY A 334 14.66 -35.93 -2.32
N GLU A 335 14.77 -37.03 -3.07
CA GLU A 335 15.86 -37.27 -4.03
C GLU A 335 15.85 -36.26 -5.16
N SER A 336 14.68 -35.98 -5.73
CA SER A 336 14.54 -34.98 -6.81
C SER A 336 15.01 -33.60 -6.37
N GLY A 337 14.63 -33.15 -5.17
CA GLY A 337 15.06 -31.84 -4.67
C GLY A 337 16.55 -31.80 -4.31
N ARG A 338 17.11 -32.87 -3.72
CA ARG A 338 18.57 -32.98 -3.47
C ARG A 338 19.38 -33.00 -4.77
N SER A 339 18.88 -33.68 -5.81
CA SER A 339 19.48 -33.68 -7.14
C SER A 339 19.46 -32.29 -7.79
N MET A 340 18.37 -31.54 -7.62
CA MET A 340 18.29 -30.14 -8.04
C MET A 340 19.33 -29.27 -7.34
N LEU A 341 19.45 -29.36 -6.01
CA LEU A 341 20.47 -28.62 -5.24
C LEU A 341 21.90 -28.95 -5.69
N ARG A 342 22.18 -30.23 -5.98
CA ARG A 342 23.45 -30.65 -6.57
C ARG A 342 23.70 -29.97 -7.92
N SER A 343 22.70 -29.97 -8.80
CA SER A 343 22.81 -29.37 -10.13
C SER A 343 23.05 -27.86 -10.06
N ILE A 344 22.48 -27.17 -9.06
CA ILE A 344 22.74 -25.75 -8.79
C ILE A 344 24.22 -25.53 -8.46
N LEU A 345 24.80 -26.33 -7.57
CA LEU A 345 26.22 -26.23 -7.23
C LEU A 345 27.10 -26.53 -8.45
N GLU A 346 26.75 -27.53 -9.25
CA GLU A 346 27.48 -27.90 -10.46
C GLU A 346 27.46 -26.77 -11.50
N SER A 347 26.30 -26.14 -11.71
CA SER A 347 26.16 -24.98 -12.60
C SER A 347 26.94 -23.77 -12.07
N ALA A 348 26.76 -23.41 -10.80
CA ALA A 348 27.39 -22.24 -10.19
C ALA A 348 28.92 -22.34 -10.08
N ARG A 349 29.44 -23.56 -9.91
CA ARG A 349 30.87 -23.82 -9.71
C ARG A 349 31.55 -24.39 -10.96
N ASN A 350 30.84 -24.45 -12.08
CA ASN A 350 31.30 -24.94 -13.37
C ASN A 350 31.90 -26.37 -13.29
N ILE A 351 31.14 -27.31 -12.74
CA ILE A 351 31.54 -28.71 -12.53
C ILE A 351 30.69 -29.61 -13.44
N HIS A 352 31.32 -30.58 -14.10
CA HIS A 352 30.59 -31.57 -14.89
C HIS A 352 29.86 -32.59 -13.99
N ALA A 353 28.65 -33.00 -14.36
CA ALA A 353 27.83 -33.91 -13.56
C ALA A 353 28.52 -35.26 -13.31
N HIS A 354 29.30 -35.73 -14.30
CA HIS A 354 30.09 -36.96 -14.24
C HIS A 354 31.52 -36.78 -13.71
N ASP A 355 31.94 -35.56 -13.36
CA ASP A 355 33.27 -35.33 -12.78
C ASP A 355 33.35 -35.89 -11.35
N THR A 356 34.15 -36.94 -11.19
CA THR A 356 34.42 -37.63 -9.93
C THR A 356 35.77 -37.25 -9.30
N SER A 357 36.47 -36.25 -9.85
CA SER A 357 37.71 -35.74 -9.24
C SER A 357 37.48 -35.24 -7.81
N GLU A 358 38.52 -35.30 -6.99
CA GLU A 358 38.48 -34.79 -5.61
C GLU A 358 38.03 -33.33 -5.56
N LYS A 359 38.48 -32.53 -6.54
CA LYS A 359 38.06 -31.13 -6.72
C LYS A 359 36.54 -31.02 -6.88
N ALA A 360 35.94 -31.83 -7.75
CA ALA A 360 34.50 -31.84 -7.97
C ALA A 360 33.71 -32.34 -6.75
N VAL A 361 34.23 -33.34 -6.03
CA VAL A 361 33.62 -33.83 -4.79
C VAL A 361 33.61 -32.75 -3.71
N ILE A 362 34.74 -32.07 -3.49
CA ILE A 362 34.85 -30.96 -2.53
C ILE A 362 33.93 -29.82 -2.95
N ALA A 363 33.91 -29.47 -4.22
CA ALA A 363 33.09 -28.39 -4.74
C ALA A 363 31.59 -28.74 -4.85
N ARG A 364 31.15 -29.93 -4.47
CA ARG A 364 29.72 -30.25 -4.20
C ARG A 364 29.35 -30.17 -2.72
N LYS A 365 30.32 -30.00 -1.83
CA LYS A 365 30.07 -29.84 -0.39
C LYS A 365 29.68 -28.39 -0.07
N ILE A 366 28.86 -28.26 0.96
CA ILE A 366 28.44 -27.00 1.58
C ILE A 366 28.64 -27.14 3.08
N ASN A 367 28.91 -26.01 3.75
CA ASN A 367 29.02 -25.96 5.21
C ASN A 367 27.64 -25.84 5.86
N SER A 368 26.73 -25.13 5.20
CA SER A 368 25.36 -24.95 5.63
C SER A 368 24.44 -24.75 4.43
N ILE A 369 23.14 -24.99 4.60
CA ILE A 369 22.16 -24.69 3.57
C ILE A 369 22.09 -23.18 3.26
N ALA A 370 22.53 -22.33 4.20
CA ALA A 370 22.71 -20.89 3.98
C ALA A 370 23.68 -20.58 2.82
N ASP A 371 24.60 -21.49 2.47
CA ASP A 371 25.57 -21.30 1.38
C ASP A 371 24.90 -21.21 0.00
N PHE A 372 23.62 -21.60 -0.12
CA PHE A 372 22.84 -21.40 -1.34
C PHE A 372 22.31 -19.97 -1.51
N ASN A 373 22.25 -19.18 -0.43
CA ASN A 373 21.81 -17.78 -0.53
C ASN A 373 22.80 -16.97 -1.35
N GLY A 374 22.30 -16.40 -2.44
CA GLY A 374 23.07 -15.58 -3.36
C GLY A 374 23.84 -16.35 -4.42
N VAL A 375 23.73 -17.68 -4.46
CA VAL A 375 24.31 -18.49 -5.54
C VAL A 375 23.67 -18.13 -6.87
N GLU A 376 24.50 -17.83 -7.87
CA GLU A 376 24.08 -17.56 -9.23
C GLU A 376 24.29 -18.78 -10.13
N PHE A 377 23.30 -19.12 -10.94
CA PHE A 377 23.38 -20.25 -11.87
C PHE A 377 22.45 -20.05 -13.07
N THR A 378 22.64 -20.86 -14.10
CA THR A 378 21.83 -20.81 -15.32
C THR A 378 20.74 -21.88 -15.27
N ALA A 379 19.51 -21.50 -15.62
CA ALA A 379 18.35 -22.38 -15.50
C ALA A 379 17.37 -22.22 -16.67
N LYS A 380 16.69 -23.32 -17.00
CA LYS A 380 15.57 -23.35 -17.95
C LYS A 380 14.25 -23.21 -17.19
N VAL A 381 13.44 -22.23 -17.57
CA VAL A 381 12.15 -21.96 -16.93
C VAL A 381 11.06 -22.90 -17.46
N GLY A 382 10.24 -23.43 -16.56
CA GLY A 382 9.02 -24.16 -16.86
C GLY A 382 7.78 -23.39 -16.41
N ILE A 383 6.63 -23.95 -16.78
CA ILE A 383 5.32 -23.51 -16.32
C ILE A 383 4.64 -24.72 -15.68
N GLU A 384 4.05 -24.51 -14.51
CA GLU A 384 3.27 -25.49 -13.76
C GLU A 384 1.87 -24.94 -13.53
N ALA A 385 0.85 -25.76 -13.76
CA ALA A 385 -0.53 -25.37 -13.52
C ALA A 385 -0.81 -25.36 -12.02
N ASP A 386 -1.30 -24.24 -11.50
CA ASP A 386 -1.80 -24.11 -10.13
C ASP A 386 -3.33 -23.95 -10.18
N SER A 387 -4.06 -24.93 -9.65
CA SER A 387 -5.52 -24.95 -9.68
C SER A 387 -6.17 -23.87 -8.82
N ARG A 388 -5.42 -23.20 -7.94
CA ARG A 388 -5.95 -22.15 -7.05
C ARG A 388 -5.56 -20.74 -7.49
N TYR A 389 -4.42 -20.57 -8.15
CA TYR A 389 -3.85 -19.24 -8.43
C TYR A 389 -3.43 -19.01 -9.90
N GLY A 390 -3.70 -19.97 -10.80
CA GLY A 390 -3.31 -19.90 -12.21
C GLY A 390 -1.87 -20.36 -12.46
N ASP A 391 -1.52 -20.61 -13.72
CA ASP A 391 -0.19 -21.09 -14.12
C ASP A 391 0.94 -20.26 -13.50
N ARG A 392 2.00 -20.92 -13.03
CA ARG A 392 3.15 -20.30 -12.38
C ARG A 392 4.47 -20.75 -12.99
N ASN A 393 5.48 -19.87 -12.96
CA ASN A 393 6.83 -20.26 -13.36
C ASN A 393 7.48 -21.15 -12.31
N ARG A 394 8.31 -22.10 -12.77
CA ARG A 394 9.20 -22.92 -11.95
C ARG A 394 10.55 -23.09 -12.64
N ILE A 395 11.58 -23.48 -11.90
CA ILE A 395 12.82 -23.99 -12.50
C ILE A 395 12.56 -25.42 -12.99
N ALA A 396 12.60 -25.62 -14.31
CA ALA A 396 12.39 -26.93 -14.92
C ALA A 396 13.68 -27.76 -14.93
N THR A 397 14.81 -27.14 -15.25
CA THR A 397 16.11 -27.80 -15.33
C THR A 397 17.20 -26.78 -15.06
N VAL A 398 18.23 -27.19 -14.32
CA VAL A 398 19.45 -26.39 -14.14
C VAL A 398 20.41 -26.72 -15.28
N VAL A 399 20.94 -25.69 -15.95
CA VAL A 399 21.88 -25.86 -17.07
C VAL A 399 23.27 -26.08 -16.49
N THR A 400 23.84 -27.26 -16.74
CA THR A 400 25.21 -27.62 -16.38
C THR A 400 26.11 -27.66 -17.62
N PRO A 401 27.44 -27.62 -17.47
CA PRO A 401 28.38 -27.46 -18.60
C PRO A 401 28.29 -28.51 -19.72
N GLU A 402 27.68 -29.68 -19.51
CA GLU A 402 27.45 -30.68 -20.58
C GLU A 402 26.28 -30.34 -21.51
N GLN A 403 25.33 -29.50 -21.08
CA GLN A 403 24.15 -29.14 -21.87
C GLN A 403 24.41 -28.06 -22.94
N ASN A 404 25.66 -27.63 -23.11
CA ASN A 404 26.04 -26.54 -24.01
C ASN A 404 26.46 -26.97 -25.44
N ASN A 405 26.31 -28.26 -25.80
CA ASN A 405 26.58 -28.74 -27.17
C ASN A 405 25.44 -28.39 -28.15
N GLY A 406 25.14 -27.10 -28.31
CA GLY A 406 24.14 -26.67 -29.30
C GLY A 406 23.84 -25.17 -29.41
N ILE A 407 24.64 -24.27 -28.81
CA ILE A 407 24.48 -22.84 -29.05
C ILE A 407 25.86 -22.27 -29.36
N GLU A 408 26.18 -22.20 -30.65
CA GLU A 408 27.28 -21.38 -31.15
C GLU A 408 27.07 -19.93 -30.67
N SER A 409 28.17 -19.39 -30.16
CA SER A 409 28.30 -18.04 -29.65
C SER A 409 28.27 -17.02 -30.78
N ASP A 410 27.09 -16.53 -31.15
CA ASP A 410 26.98 -15.25 -31.85
C ASP A 410 26.91 -14.12 -30.82
N TRP A 411 28.05 -13.86 -30.18
CA TRP A 411 28.32 -12.59 -29.50
C TRP A 411 29.14 -11.72 -30.45
N LEU A 412 28.47 -10.80 -31.16
CA LEU A 412 29.13 -9.64 -31.74
C LEU A 412 29.06 -8.47 -30.75
N PRO A 413 30.18 -7.81 -30.44
CA PRO A 413 30.18 -6.68 -29.52
C PRO A 413 29.77 -5.40 -30.26
N PHE A 414 28.73 -4.73 -29.77
CA PHE A 414 28.57 -3.27 -29.88
C PHE A 414 27.95 -2.73 -28.60
#